data_AF-A0A7K9Z3X1-F1
#
_entry.id   AF-A0A7K9Z3X1-F1
#
_cell.length_a   1.000
_cell.length_b   1.000
_cell.length_c   1.000
_cell.angle_alpha   90.00
_cell.angle_beta   90.00
_cell.angle_gamma   90.00
#
_symmetry.space_group_name_H-M   'P 1'
#
loop_
_entity.id
_entity.type
_entity.pdbx_description
1 polymer ?
#
loop_
_entity_poly.entity_id
_entity_poly.type
_entity_poly.pdbx_seq_one_letter_code
_entity_poly.pdbx_strand_id
1 'polypeptide(L)'
;VSVVFPGAVSRESCCRFACELLKHVLHQRHQLPLPYEQLVYFCRRATQDGDVIKKPTSVGLASKKCQQVLVELEGVLQHLEVMFSLTLVPRVLILLGGNAVSPKELYELNLEGICVGSAEKSLKTTSCVRKLFHSLFIADVFSELKALPITGTVVMLQGHRNCGAEWFRPKLNYKVPTRGRKLTINLSCDGDLDISASAPQIMTSAWEDYIWFQAPVTLKGFHE
;
A
#
# COMPACT_ATOMS: atom_id res chain seq x y z
N VAL A 1 5.15 -0.32 14.48
CA VAL A 1 5.59 -1.73 14.41
C VAL A 1 6.89 -1.79 13.63
N SER A 2 7.88 -2.54 14.12
CA SER A 2 9.14 -2.74 13.41
C SER A 2 9.22 -4.19 12.93
N VAL A 3 9.59 -4.39 11.67
CA VAL A 3 9.76 -5.72 11.07
C VAL A 3 11.15 -5.80 10.47
N VAL A 4 11.96 -6.70 11.01
CA VAL A 4 13.35 -6.89 10.57
C VAL A 4 13.42 -8.17 9.72
N PHE A 5 13.88 -8.08 8.48
CA PHE A 5 14.11 -9.24 7.61
C PHE A 5 15.55 -9.74 7.75
N PRO A 6 15.83 -11.05 7.75
CA PRO A 6 17.17 -11.60 7.98
C PRO A 6 18.12 -11.45 6.77
N GLY A 7 17.83 -10.54 5.84
CA GLY A 7 18.56 -10.41 4.58
C GLY A 7 17.89 -9.42 3.63
N ALA A 8 18.57 -9.16 2.51
CA ALA A 8 18.10 -8.24 1.49
C ALA A 8 16.78 -8.69 0.86
N VAL A 9 15.98 -7.72 0.41
CA VAL A 9 14.71 -7.97 -0.29
C VAL A 9 14.75 -7.34 -1.67
N SER A 10 13.98 -7.88 -2.60
CA SER A 10 13.92 -7.30 -3.95
C SER A 10 13.03 -6.07 -3.97
N ARG A 11 13.23 -5.22 -4.99
CA ARG A 11 12.35 -4.08 -5.28
C ARG A 11 10.90 -4.52 -5.54
N GLU A 12 10.71 -5.65 -6.20
CA GLU A 12 9.38 -6.25 -6.42
C GLU A 12 8.73 -6.63 -5.08
N SER A 13 9.51 -7.18 -4.14
CA SER A 13 9.02 -7.49 -2.80
C SER A 13 8.54 -6.23 -2.07
N CYS A 14 9.27 -5.11 -2.17
CA CYS A 14 8.85 -3.83 -1.59
C CYS A 14 7.51 -3.34 -2.16
N CYS A 15 7.33 -3.47 -3.48
CA CYS A 15 6.05 -3.17 -4.13
C CYS A 15 4.93 -4.06 -3.58
N ARG A 16 5.18 -5.38 -3.46
CA ARG A 16 4.22 -6.32 -2.89
C ARG A 16 3.86 -5.98 -1.45
N PHE A 17 4.80 -5.52 -0.62
CA PHE A 17 4.48 -5.07 0.74
C PHE A 17 3.51 -3.89 0.74
N ALA A 18 3.72 -2.89 -0.12
CA ALA A 18 2.83 -1.74 -0.25
C ALA A 18 1.44 -2.14 -0.76
N CYS A 19 1.38 -2.96 -1.81
CA CYS A 19 0.13 -3.45 -2.40
C CYS A 19 -0.69 -4.29 -1.41
N GLU A 20 -0.07 -5.26 -0.75
CA GLU A 20 -0.76 -6.11 0.22
C GLU A 20 -1.18 -5.32 1.46
N LEU A 21 -0.36 -4.36 1.92
CA LEU A 21 -0.74 -3.49 3.03
C LEU A 21 -1.96 -2.64 2.67
N LEU A 22 -2.00 -2.06 1.46
CA LEU A 22 -3.17 -1.29 0.99
C LEU A 22 -4.44 -2.14 1.01
N LYS A 23 -4.40 -3.33 0.40
CA LYS A 23 -5.53 -4.28 0.40
C LYS A 23 -5.97 -4.61 1.83
N HIS A 24 -5.01 -4.88 2.71
CA HIS A 24 -5.28 -5.24 4.10
C HIS A 24 -5.90 -4.09 4.89
N VAL A 25 -5.35 -2.87 4.80
CA VAL A 25 -5.88 -1.68 5.47
C VAL A 25 -7.31 -1.40 5.01
N LEU A 26 -7.57 -1.46 3.70
CA LEU A 26 -8.91 -1.23 3.16
C LEU A 26 -9.94 -2.24 3.71
N HIS A 27 -9.55 -3.51 3.85
CA HIS A 27 -10.42 -4.52 4.45
C HIS A 27 -10.62 -4.30 5.95
N GLN A 28 -9.53 -4.18 6.73
CA GLN A 28 -9.59 -4.01 8.19
C GLN A 28 -10.32 -2.74 8.62
N ARG A 29 -10.22 -1.67 7.82
CA ARG A 29 -10.89 -0.39 8.09
C ARG A 29 -12.26 -0.28 7.45
N HIS A 30 -12.87 -1.40 7.07
CA HIS A 30 -14.25 -1.42 6.56
C HIS A 30 -14.40 -0.43 5.40
N GLN A 31 -13.48 -0.51 4.43
CA GLN A 31 -13.60 0.16 3.14
C GLN A 31 -13.87 -0.86 2.02
N LEU A 32 -13.60 -2.14 2.28
CA LEU A 32 -13.99 -3.27 1.45
C LEU A 32 -14.77 -4.26 2.32
N PRO A 33 -15.86 -4.87 1.81
CA PRO A 33 -16.68 -5.80 2.59
C PRO A 33 -16.02 -7.18 2.75
N LEU A 34 -15.06 -7.52 1.89
CA LEU A 34 -14.28 -8.76 1.93
C LEU A 34 -12.82 -8.47 1.52
N PRO A 35 -11.87 -9.37 1.83
CA PRO A 35 -10.51 -9.27 1.31
C PRO A 35 -10.49 -9.16 -0.21
N TYR A 36 -9.59 -8.33 -0.74
CA TYR A 36 -9.47 -8.03 -2.17
C TYR A 36 -9.50 -9.28 -3.07
N GLU A 37 -8.71 -10.30 -2.74
CA GLU A 37 -8.62 -11.53 -3.56
C GLU A 37 -9.95 -12.29 -3.64
N GLN A 38 -10.76 -12.25 -2.58
CA GLN A 38 -12.09 -12.86 -2.58
C GLN A 38 -13.06 -12.04 -3.44
N LEU A 39 -12.99 -10.71 -3.38
CA LEU A 39 -13.82 -9.84 -4.22
C LEU A 39 -13.54 -10.05 -5.71
N VAL A 40 -12.26 -10.13 -6.09
CA VAL A 40 -11.86 -10.42 -7.49
C VAL A 40 -12.45 -11.76 -7.95
N TYR A 41 -12.39 -12.80 -7.11
CA TYR A 41 -12.97 -14.10 -7.43
C TYR A 41 -14.48 -14.02 -7.67
N PHE A 42 -15.24 -13.37 -6.77
CA PHE A 42 -16.69 -13.24 -6.89
C PHE A 42 -17.12 -12.40 -8.10
N CYS A 43 -16.43 -11.29 -8.36
CA CYS A 43 -16.72 -10.44 -9.52
C CYS A 43 -16.46 -11.14 -10.85
N ARG A 44 -15.36 -11.90 -10.96
CA ARG A 44 -15.06 -12.70 -12.17
C ARG A 44 -16.10 -13.79 -12.39
N ARG A 45 -16.57 -14.45 -11.34
CA ARG A 45 -17.61 -15.49 -11.44
C ARG A 45 -18.96 -14.89 -11.85
N ALA A 46 -19.32 -13.72 -11.33
CA ALA A 46 -20.55 -13.02 -11.70
C ALA A 46 -20.58 -12.57 -13.18
N THR A 47 -19.42 -12.30 -13.79
CA THR A 47 -19.33 -11.98 -15.23
C THR A 47 -19.38 -13.20 -16.15
N GLN A 48 -19.03 -14.40 -15.65
CA GLN A 48 -19.04 -15.64 -16.44
C GLN A 48 -20.39 -16.37 -16.41
N ASP A 49 -21.14 -16.26 -15.32
CA ASP A 49 -22.42 -16.96 -15.11
C ASP A 49 -23.64 -16.17 -15.68
N GLY A 50 -23.37 -15.28 -16.63
CA GLY A 50 -24.25 -14.20 -17.06
C GLY A 50 -25.37 -14.54 -18.05
N ASP A 51 -25.72 -15.82 -18.27
CA ASP A 51 -26.71 -16.15 -19.32
C ASP A 51 -27.87 -17.10 -18.94
N VAL A 52 -28.20 -17.35 -17.67
CA VAL A 52 -29.41 -18.18 -17.39
C VAL A 52 -30.34 -17.72 -16.25
N ILE A 53 -29.92 -16.97 -15.22
CA ILE A 53 -30.83 -16.75 -14.07
C ILE A 53 -30.95 -15.29 -13.66
N LYS A 54 -32.14 -14.73 -13.93
CA LYS A 54 -32.60 -13.39 -13.52
C LYS A 54 -32.36 -13.16 -12.02
N LYS A 55 -31.30 -12.42 -11.67
CA LYS A 55 -31.07 -11.94 -10.31
C LYS A 55 -31.90 -10.67 -10.04
N PRO A 56 -32.39 -10.47 -8.79
CA PRO A 56 -33.18 -9.30 -8.43
C PRO A 56 -32.38 -8.01 -8.61
N THR A 57 -33.07 -6.94 -9.03
CA THR A 57 -32.51 -5.66 -9.50
C THR A 57 -31.53 -4.98 -8.52
N SER A 58 -31.62 -5.28 -7.21
CA SER A 58 -30.70 -4.77 -6.18
C SER A 58 -29.29 -5.37 -6.26
N VAL A 59 -29.16 -6.64 -6.67
CA VAL A 59 -27.87 -7.34 -6.78
C VAL A 59 -27.06 -6.85 -7.99
N GLY A 60 -27.73 -6.30 -9.01
CA GLY A 60 -27.09 -5.78 -10.22
C GLY A 60 -26.49 -4.37 -10.10
N LEU A 61 -26.95 -3.56 -9.14
CA LEU A 61 -26.36 -2.24 -8.84
C LEU A 61 -25.18 -2.36 -7.88
N ALA A 62 -25.32 -3.25 -6.90
CA ALA A 62 -24.27 -3.71 -5.99
C ALA A 62 -23.03 -4.23 -6.74
N SER A 63 -23.24 -5.15 -7.69
CA SER A 63 -22.14 -5.69 -8.50
C SER A 63 -21.40 -4.64 -9.34
N LYS A 64 -22.11 -3.64 -9.87
CA LYS A 64 -21.50 -2.55 -10.67
C LYS A 64 -20.63 -1.64 -9.82
N LYS A 65 -21.06 -1.28 -8.61
CA LYS A 65 -20.26 -0.46 -7.69
C LYS A 65 -19.02 -1.22 -7.21
N CYS A 66 -19.19 -2.50 -6.87
CA CYS A 66 -18.08 -3.39 -6.54
C CYS A 66 -17.07 -3.49 -7.69
N GLN A 67 -17.53 -3.73 -8.92
CA GLN A 67 -16.68 -3.76 -10.11
C GLN A 67 -15.92 -2.44 -10.33
N GLN A 68 -16.60 -1.30 -10.21
CA GLN A 68 -15.96 0.01 -10.39
C GLN A 68 -14.85 0.23 -9.36
N VAL A 69 -15.11 -0.05 -8.08
CA VAL A 69 -14.09 0.11 -7.02
C VAL A 69 -12.92 -0.85 -7.23
N LEU A 70 -13.17 -2.08 -7.67
CA LEU A 70 -12.11 -3.04 -7.98
C LEU A 70 -11.26 -2.59 -9.18
N VAL A 71 -11.86 -2.03 -10.23
CA VAL A 71 -11.12 -1.47 -11.38
C VAL A 71 -10.25 -0.30 -10.94
N GLU A 72 -10.77 0.60 -10.11
CA GLU A 72 -9.99 1.73 -9.58
C GLU A 72 -8.84 1.25 -8.68
N LEU A 73 -9.09 0.27 -7.80
CA LEU A 73 -8.07 -0.30 -6.92
C LEU A 73 -7.00 -1.05 -7.72
N GLU A 74 -7.38 -1.88 -8.69
CA GLU A 74 -6.43 -2.56 -9.58
C GLU A 74 -5.59 -1.52 -10.35
N GLY A 75 -6.21 -0.44 -10.82
CA GLY A 75 -5.50 0.68 -11.43
C GLY A 75 -4.45 1.28 -10.48
N VAL A 76 -4.78 1.53 -9.21
CA VAL A 76 -3.81 2.03 -8.22
C VAL A 76 -2.68 1.01 -8.00
N LEU A 77 -3.00 -0.28 -7.87
CA LEU A 77 -2.02 -1.35 -7.67
C LEU A 77 -1.04 -1.46 -8.85
N GLN A 78 -1.54 -1.42 -10.08
CA GLN A 78 -0.73 -1.44 -11.29
C GLN A 78 0.21 -0.23 -11.37
N HIS A 79 -0.29 0.97 -11.07
CA HIS A 79 0.56 2.16 -11.09
C HIS A 79 1.57 2.17 -9.93
N LEU A 80 1.28 1.54 -8.80
CA LEU A 80 2.31 1.28 -7.78
C LEU A 80 3.42 0.40 -8.35
N GLU A 81 3.10 -0.71 -9.02
CA GLU A 81 4.11 -1.57 -9.66
C GLU A 81 4.99 -0.78 -10.65
N VAL A 82 4.38 0.09 -11.47
CA VAL A 82 5.13 0.99 -12.37
C VAL A 82 6.05 1.93 -11.57
N MET A 83 5.56 2.59 -10.52
CA MET A 83 6.38 3.50 -9.71
C MET A 83 7.58 2.80 -9.08
N PHE A 84 7.35 1.63 -8.48
CA PHE A 84 8.41 0.84 -7.88
C PHE A 84 9.42 0.37 -8.92
N SER A 85 9.03 0.15 -10.19
CA SER A 85 9.98 -0.16 -11.27
C SER A 85 10.89 1.03 -11.63
N LEU A 86 10.34 2.25 -11.60
CA LEU A 86 11.03 3.49 -12.02
C LEU A 86 12.00 4.03 -10.97
N THR A 87 11.70 3.89 -9.68
CA THR A 87 12.48 4.48 -8.59
C THR A 87 12.44 3.60 -7.34
N LEU A 88 13.44 3.74 -6.47
CA LEU A 88 13.27 3.32 -5.08
C LEU A 88 12.14 4.11 -4.43
N VAL A 89 11.49 3.52 -3.45
CA VAL A 89 10.36 4.12 -2.74
C VAL A 89 10.65 4.00 -1.24
N PRO A 90 11.12 5.08 -0.57
CA PRO A 90 11.47 5.01 0.84
C PRO A 90 10.24 4.97 1.73
N ARG A 91 9.13 5.62 1.35
CA ARG A 91 7.92 5.71 2.18
C ARG A 91 6.66 5.67 1.35
N VAL A 92 5.63 4.99 1.87
CA VAL A 92 4.28 4.93 1.32
C VAL A 92 3.28 5.34 2.40
N LEU A 93 2.30 6.16 2.04
CA LEU A 93 1.20 6.59 2.90
C LEU A 93 -0.13 6.12 2.33
N ILE A 94 -0.98 5.61 3.21
CA ILE A 94 -2.37 5.28 2.93
C ILE A 94 -3.22 6.17 3.84
N LEU A 95 -3.97 7.08 3.23
CA LEU A 95 -4.69 8.16 3.90
C LEU A 95 -6.19 7.92 3.77
N LEU A 96 -6.89 7.69 4.87
CA LEU A 96 -8.33 7.42 4.88
C LEU A 96 -9.09 8.65 5.39
N GLY A 97 -10.03 9.11 4.56
CA GLY A 97 -10.96 10.20 4.84
C GLY A 97 -10.31 11.57 4.99
N GLY A 98 -11.14 12.61 5.05
CA GLY A 98 -10.63 13.99 5.05
C GLY A 98 -9.97 14.33 3.71
N ASN A 99 -8.74 14.84 3.76
CA ASN A 99 -7.92 15.13 2.58
C ASN A 99 -6.45 14.76 2.86
N ALA A 100 -5.58 14.88 1.85
CA ALA A 100 -4.19 14.46 1.97
C ALA A 100 -3.42 15.15 3.10
N VAL A 101 -3.70 16.43 3.39
CA VAL A 101 -3.00 17.21 4.42
C VAL A 101 -3.62 17.07 5.82
N SER A 102 -4.86 16.58 5.93
CA SER A 102 -5.56 16.34 7.20
C SER A 102 -6.44 15.09 7.09
N PRO A 103 -5.85 13.89 7.05
CA PRO A 103 -6.58 12.64 6.98
C PRO A 103 -7.29 12.33 8.30
N LYS A 104 -8.34 11.50 8.26
CA LYS A 104 -8.92 10.95 9.50
C LYS A 104 -7.99 9.88 10.09
N GLU A 105 -7.47 9.01 9.23
CA GLU A 105 -6.52 7.97 9.58
C GLU A 105 -5.37 7.92 8.56
N LEU A 106 -4.15 7.71 9.05
CA LEU A 106 -2.93 7.64 8.26
C LEU A 106 -2.14 6.38 8.65
N TYR A 107 -1.82 5.58 7.64
CA TYR A 107 -0.96 4.41 7.73
C TYR A 107 0.30 4.67 6.92
N GLU A 108 1.45 4.43 7.53
CA GLU A 108 2.76 4.66 6.94
C GLU A 108 3.53 3.36 6.85
N LEU A 109 4.03 3.05 5.65
CA LEU A 109 5.02 2.01 5.41
C LEU A 109 6.36 2.68 5.14
N ASN A 110 7.30 2.51 6.06
CA ASN A 110 8.66 3.01 5.95
C ASN A 110 9.59 1.89 5.51
N LEU A 111 10.23 2.10 4.35
CA LEU A 111 11.14 1.22 3.65
C LEU A 111 12.59 1.75 3.66
N GLU A 112 12.87 2.86 4.34
CA GLU A 112 14.22 3.47 4.37
C GLU A 112 15.28 2.53 4.93
N GLY A 113 14.92 1.63 5.86
CA GLY A 113 15.83 0.65 6.46
C GLY A 113 16.05 -0.61 5.61
N ILE A 114 15.42 -0.72 4.44
CA ILE A 114 15.50 -1.91 3.60
C ILE A 114 16.79 -1.92 2.77
N CYS A 115 17.52 -3.03 2.82
CA CYS A 115 18.56 -3.34 1.86
C CYS A 115 17.96 -3.98 0.61
N VAL A 116 18.02 -3.29 -0.54
CA VAL A 116 17.51 -3.82 -1.81
C VAL A 116 18.56 -4.69 -2.49
N GLY A 117 18.26 -5.98 -2.65
CA GLY A 117 19.13 -6.96 -3.29
C GLY A 117 18.77 -7.25 -4.75
N SER A 118 19.64 -7.97 -5.46
CA SER A 118 19.31 -8.57 -6.76
C SER A 118 18.29 -9.70 -6.58
N ALA A 119 17.58 -10.09 -7.65
CA ALA A 119 16.55 -11.13 -7.60
C ALA A 119 17.05 -12.46 -7.01
N GLU A 120 18.30 -12.85 -7.33
CA GLU A 120 18.91 -14.12 -6.86
C GLU A 120 19.34 -14.09 -5.40
N LYS A 121 19.77 -12.92 -4.89
CA LYS A 121 20.27 -12.75 -3.51
C LYS A 121 19.17 -12.32 -2.53
N SER A 122 17.98 -12.05 -3.04
CA SER A 122 16.86 -11.56 -2.23
C SER A 122 16.10 -12.69 -1.56
N LEU A 123 15.59 -12.40 -0.37
CA LEU A 123 14.64 -13.28 0.29
C LEU A 123 13.38 -13.48 -0.56
N LYS A 124 12.78 -14.67 -0.44
CA LYS A 124 11.50 -14.98 -1.10
C LYS A 124 10.41 -14.02 -0.63
N THR A 125 9.76 -13.34 -1.56
CA THR A 125 8.71 -12.35 -1.30
C THR A 125 7.60 -12.90 -0.39
N THR A 126 7.14 -14.12 -0.62
CA THR A 126 6.07 -14.76 0.16
C THR A 126 6.44 -14.92 1.64
N SER A 127 7.70 -15.27 1.95
CA SER A 127 8.20 -15.36 3.32
C SER A 127 8.23 -14.00 4.01
N CYS A 128 8.65 -12.95 3.29
CA CYS A 128 8.70 -11.59 3.84
C CYS A 128 7.30 -11.01 4.08
N VAL A 129 6.37 -11.20 3.13
CA VAL A 129 4.96 -10.80 3.29
C VAL A 129 4.36 -11.49 4.51
N ARG A 130 4.57 -12.80 4.65
CA ARG A 130 4.08 -13.55 5.83
C ARG A 130 4.67 -13.01 7.13
N LYS A 131 5.98 -12.73 7.18
CA LYS A 131 6.63 -12.17 8.37
C LYS A 131 6.05 -10.80 8.71
N LEU A 132 5.86 -9.93 7.72
CA LEU A 132 5.23 -8.62 7.88
C LEU A 132 3.83 -8.75 8.51
N PHE A 133 2.92 -9.51 7.90
CA PHE A 133 1.56 -9.63 8.42
C PHE A 133 1.48 -10.38 9.74
N HIS A 134 2.36 -11.34 10.00
CA HIS A 134 2.48 -11.99 11.29
C HIS A 134 2.88 -10.98 12.38
N SER A 135 3.85 -10.09 12.12
CA SER A 135 4.23 -9.03 13.05
C SER A 135 3.10 -8.03 13.30
N LEU A 136 2.32 -7.67 12.26
CA LEU A 136 1.14 -6.80 12.42
C LEU A 136 0.05 -7.46 13.25
N PHE A 137 -0.18 -8.75 13.02
CA PHE A 137 -1.15 -9.55 13.77
C PHE A 137 -0.78 -9.65 15.25
N ILE A 138 0.47 -9.99 15.58
CA ILE A 138 0.94 -10.04 16.98
C ILE A 138 0.82 -8.68 17.66
N ALA A 139 1.12 -7.60 16.93
CA ALA A 139 1.03 -6.25 17.46
C ALA A 139 -0.42 -5.73 17.58
N ASP A 140 -1.41 -6.51 17.14
CA ASP A 140 -2.85 -6.23 17.27
C ASP A 140 -3.25 -4.82 16.81
N VAL A 141 -2.66 -4.36 15.70
CA VAL A 141 -2.74 -2.93 15.29
C VAL A 141 -4.07 -2.50 14.67
N PHE A 142 -5.00 -3.44 14.46
CA PHE A 142 -6.31 -3.20 13.85
C PHE A 142 -7.49 -3.58 14.77
N SER A 143 -7.28 -3.70 16.09
CA SER A 143 -8.31 -4.08 17.07
C SER A 143 -9.38 -3.02 17.37
N GLU A 144 -9.49 -2.00 16.53
CA GLU A 144 -10.34 -0.86 16.76
C GLU A 144 -11.82 -1.22 16.57
N LEU A 145 -12.56 -1.23 17.67
CA LEU A 145 -14.00 -1.54 17.69
C LEU A 145 -14.86 -0.53 16.89
N LYS A 146 -14.36 0.70 16.71
CA LYS A 146 -15.08 1.74 15.98
C LYS A 146 -14.85 1.59 14.48
N ALA A 147 -15.91 1.17 13.78
CA ALA A 147 -15.95 1.18 12.32
C ALA A 147 -15.79 2.62 11.79
N LEU A 148 -14.86 2.80 10.85
CA LEU A 148 -14.76 4.04 10.10
C LEU A 148 -15.89 4.06 9.06
N PRO A 149 -16.64 5.16 8.89
CA PRO A 149 -17.61 5.24 7.81
C PRO A 149 -16.90 5.10 6.46
N ILE A 150 -17.64 4.64 5.45
CA ILE A 150 -17.16 4.60 4.06
C ILE A 150 -16.57 5.96 3.70
N THR A 151 -15.32 5.97 3.29
CA THR A 151 -14.58 7.19 3.00
C THR A 151 -13.67 7.04 1.79
N GLY A 152 -13.10 8.17 1.36
CA GLY A 152 -12.11 8.17 0.30
C GLY A 152 -10.74 7.79 0.84
N THR A 153 -10.01 6.97 0.10
CA THR A 153 -8.62 6.60 0.38
C THR A 153 -7.72 7.21 -0.67
N VAL A 154 -6.69 7.92 -0.22
CA VAL A 154 -5.64 8.50 -1.06
C VAL A 154 -4.34 7.76 -0.77
N VAL A 155 -3.66 7.32 -1.83
CA VAL A 155 -2.33 6.70 -1.74
C VAL A 155 -1.28 7.73 -2.13
N MET A 156 -0.25 7.84 -1.30
CA MET A 156 0.94 8.65 -1.60
C MET A 156 2.19 7.82 -1.41
N LEU A 157 3.25 8.15 -2.13
CA LEU A 157 4.55 7.53 -1.98
C LEU A 157 5.66 8.52 -2.32
N GLN A 158 6.85 8.28 -1.80
CA GLN A 158 8.04 9.02 -2.21
C GLN A 158 8.69 8.36 -3.42
N GLY A 159 9.25 9.19 -4.28
CA GLY A 159 10.04 8.76 -5.43
C GLY A 159 11.06 9.84 -5.80
N HIS A 160 12.11 9.45 -6.52
CA HIS A 160 13.09 10.40 -7.01
C HIS A 160 12.41 11.44 -7.92
N ARG A 161 12.70 12.73 -7.75
CA ARG A 161 12.04 13.83 -8.49
C ARG A 161 12.06 13.68 -10.01
N ASN A 162 13.10 13.03 -10.55
CA ASN A 162 13.30 12.80 -11.97
C ASN A 162 13.01 11.35 -12.42
N CYS A 163 12.17 10.60 -11.69
CA CYS A 163 11.88 9.20 -12.02
C CYS A 163 11.01 8.98 -13.26
N GLY A 164 10.49 10.05 -13.88
CA GLY A 164 9.64 9.96 -15.07
C GLY A 164 8.22 9.45 -14.80
N ALA A 165 7.75 9.50 -13.55
CA ALA A 165 6.39 9.11 -13.19
C ALA A 165 5.34 10.06 -13.80
N GLU A 166 4.44 9.53 -14.62
CA GLU A 166 3.40 10.34 -15.29
C GLU A 166 2.04 10.31 -14.58
N TRP A 167 1.68 9.15 -14.01
CA TRP A 167 0.35 8.94 -13.45
C TRP A 167 0.20 9.54 -12.06
N PHE A 168 1.15 9.26 -11.15
CA PHE A 168 1.18 9.91 -9.85
C PHE A 168 1.57 11.37 -9.99
N ARG A 169 0.88 12.26 -9.27
CA ARG A 169 1.12 13.70 -9.34
C ARG A 169 2.10 14.16 -8.26
N PRO A 170 3.18 14.89 -8.61
CA PRO A 170 4.13 15.38 -7.63
C PRO A 170 3.49 16.42 -6.70
N LYS A 171 3.89 16.39 -5.42
CA LYS A 171 3.44 17.27 -4.35
C LYS A 171 4.65 17.84 -3.59
N LEU A 172 5.34 18.78 -4.23
CA LEU A 172 6.61 19.37 -3.74
C LEU A 172 6.52 19.98 -2.33
N ASN A 173 5.36 20.56 -1.99
CA ASN A 173 5.15 21.23 -0.71
C ASN A 173 4.44 20.36 0.34
N TYR A 174 4.25 19.07 0.05
CA TYR A 174 3.54 18.19 0.98
C TYR A 174 4.39 17.91 2.23
N LYS A 175 3.75 18.03 3.38
CA LYS A 175 4.30 17.65 4.67
C LYS A 175 3.44 16.55 5.26
N VAL A 176 4.07 15.50 5.78
CA VAL A 176 3.36 14.37 6.37
C VAL A 176 2.53 14.85 7.56
N PRO A 177 1.21 14.60 7.59
CA PRO A 177 0.36 14.97 8.70
C PRO A 177 0.83 14.32 10.01
N THR A 178 0.81 15.09 11.09
CA THR A 178 1.05 14.59 12.45
C THR A 178 -0.25 14.06 13.08
N ARG A 179 -1.38 14.66 12.74
CA ARG A 179 -2.72 14.22 13.18
C ARG A 179 -3.21 13.05 12.33
N GLY A 180 -3.98 12.15 12.96
CA GLY A 180 -4.61 11.02 12.28
C GLY A 180 -3.67 9.83 12.08
N ARG A 181 -2.40 9.91 12.49
CA ARG A 181 -1.45 8.79 12.44
C ARG A 181 -1.95 7.62 13.29
N LYS A 182 -2.23 6.51 12.63
CA LYS A 182 -2.68 5.26 13.26
C LYS A 182 -1.56 4.25 13.40
N LEU A 183 -0.78 4.07 12.34
CA LEU A 183 0.26 3.05 12.29
C LEU A 183 1.43 3.51 11.45
N THR A 184 2.63 3.31 11.97
CA THR A 184 3.87 3.35 11.20
C THR A 184 4.54 1.98 11.27
N ILE A 185 4.80 1.40 10.10
CA ILE A 185 5.47 0.12 9.93
C ILE A 185 6.88 0.42 9.42
N ASN A 186 7.89 0.17 10.25
CA ASN A 186 9.29 0.34 9.87
C ASN A 186 9.84 -1.01 9.43
N LEU A 187 10.25 -1.11 8.17
CA LEU A 187 10.91 -2.28 7.63
C LEU A 187 12.41 -2.07 7.59
N SER A 188 13.15 -3.07 8.05
CA SER A 188 14.61 -3.09 7.97
C SER A 188 15.16 -4.47 7.65
N CYS A 189 16.43 -4.54 7.28
CA CYS A 189 17.16 -5.80 7.11
C CYS A 189 18.19 -5.97 8.23
N ASP A 190 18.28 -7.17 8.79
CA ASP A 190 19.35 -7.64 9.66
C ASP A 190 20.45 -8.17 8.75
N GLY A 191 21.58 -7.49 8.74
CA GLY A 191 22.73 -7.88 7.96
C GLY A 191 23.95 -7.16 8.49
N ASP A 192 24.94 -7.93 8.93
CA ASP A 192 26.33 -7.48 8.98
C ASP A 192 26.71 -7.06 7.57
N LEU A 193 26.57 -5.77 7.30
CA LEU A 193 27.22 -5.14 6.18
C LEU A 193 28.72 -5.31 6.43
N ASP A 194 29.40 -6.15 5.65
CA ASP A 194 30.85 -6.08 5.51
C ASP A 194 31.21 -4.59 5.42
N ILE A 195 31.94 -4.13 6.45
CA ILE A 195 32.25 -2.73 6.71
C ILE A 195 33.04 -2.18 5.52
N SER A 196 32.34 -1.58 4.56
CA SER A 196 32.91 -0.69 3.55
C SER A 196 31.88 0.28 2.96
N ALA A 197 30.84 0.64 3.71
CA ALA A 197 30.01 1.79 3.41
C ALA A 197 29.33 2.32 4.69
N SER A 198 30.09 3.07 5.50
CA SER A 198 29.62 4.23 6.27
C SER A 198 28.17 4.21 6.78
N ALA A 199 28.02 3.83 8.06
CA ALA A 199 26.85 4.14 8.88
C ALA A 199 26.68 5.67 9.11
N PRO A 200 25.70 6.09 9.91
CA PRO A 200 24.34 6.51 9.61
C PRO A 200 24.22 7.93 9.00
N GLN A 201 25.31 8.64 8.72
CA GLN A 201 25.25 10.03 8.25
C GLN A 201 24.90 10.19 6.75
N ILE A 202 24.96 9.10 5.97
CA ILE A 202 24.61 9.10 4.54
C ILE A 202 23.10 8.93 4.30
N MET A 203 22.34 8.49 5.31
CA MET A 203 20.91 8.19 5.16
C MET A 203 20.05 9.44 4.95
N THR A 204 20.41 10.59 5.54
CA THR A 204 19.66 11.84 5.36
C THR A 204 19.88 12.44 3.98
N SER A 205 21.10 12.33 3.42
CA SER A 205 21.41 12.82 2.07
C SER A 205 20.83 11.94 0.96
N ALA A 206 20.67 10.63 1.20
CA ALA A 206 20.22 9.68 0.17
C ALA A 206 18.80 9.97 -0.37
N TRP A 207 17.97 10.65 0.42
CA TRP A 207 16.57 10.92 0.08
C TRP A 207 16.26 12.41 -0.15
N GLU A 208 17.28 13.29 -0.22
CA GLU A 208 17.08 14.74 -0.44
C GLU A 208 16.37 15.06 -1.77
N ASP A 209 16.64 14.24 -2.80
CA ASP A 209 16.02 14.40 -4.12
C ASP A 209 14.64 13.74 -4.24
N TYR A 210 14.12 13.13 -3.16
CA TYR A 210 12.86 12.42 -3.16
C TYR A 210 11.70 13.32 -2.76
N ILE A 211 10.65 13.30 -3.58
CA ILE A 211 9.45 14.11 -3.38
C ILE A 211 8.23 13.20 -3.22
N TRP A 212 7.17 13.76 -2.65
CA TRP A 212 5.90 13.06 -2.53
C TRP A 212 5.15 13.05 -3.86
N PHE A 213 4.59 11.90 -4.19
CA PHE A 213 3.74 11.63 -5.33
C PHE A 213 2.37 11.16 -4.81
N GLN A 214 1.28 11.70 -5.33
CA GLN A 214 -0.09 11.37 -4.94
C GLN A 214 -0.84 10.72 -6.09
N ALA A 215 -1.60 9.65 -5.80
CA ALA A 215 -2.51 9.07 -6.79
C ALA A 215 -3.53 10.14 -7.26
N PRO A 216 -3.80 10.23 -8.58
CA PRO A 216 -4.75 11.20 -9.12
C PRO A 216 -6.22 10.83 -8.82
N VAL A 217 -6.47 9.57 -8.44
CA VAL A 217 -7.79 9.05 -8.07
C VAL A 217 -7.90 8.87 -6.55
N THR A 218 -9.12 9.02 -6.04
CA THR A 218 -9.46 8.71 -4.64
C THR A 218 -10.30 7.45 -4.62
N LEU A 219 -9.78 6.37 -4.02
CA LEU A 219 -10.49 5.10 -3.90
C LEU A 219 -11.64 5.26 -2.93
N LYS A 220 -12.89 5.08 -3.39
CA LYS A 220 -14.05 5.17 -2.53
C LYS A 220 -14.38 3.80 -1.96
N GLY A 221 -14.39 3.67 -0.62
CA GLY A 221 -14.84 2.44 0.01
C GLY A 221 -16.30 2.09 -0.33
N PHE A 222 -16.69 0.86 -0.06
CA PHE A 222 -18.08 0.43 -0.16
C PHE A 222 -18.41 -0.66 0.85
N HIS A 223 -19.67 -0.68 1.28
CA HIS A 223 -20.30 -1.77 2.01
C HIS A 223 -21.72 -1.96 1.47
N GLU A 224 -22.22 -3.18 1.59
CA GLU A 224 -23.56 -3.63 1.22
C GLU A 224 -24.16 -4.42 2.38
#